data_AF-A0A2C9KWY9-F1
#
_entry.id   AF-A0A2C9KWY9-F1
#
_cell.length_a   1.000
_cell.length_b   1.000
_cell.length_c   1.000
_cell.angle_alpha   90.00
_cell.angle_beta   90.00
_cell.angle_gamma   90.00
#
_symmetry.space_group_name_H-M   'P 1'
#
loop_
_entity.id
_entity.type
_entity.pdbx_description
1 polymer ?
#
loop_
_entity_poly.entity_id
_entity_poly.type
_entity_poly.pdbx_seq_one_letter_code
_entity_poly.pdbx_strand_id
1 'polypeptide(L)'
;MEDLFDQLEVLGSAQAGPTVELRSKTSFYDHQPSKHGAWWDKPDFRSASNMFPHDDVGFLSKHQYNSRIPKLLFETYFPRAPKPTRRLTEIIRCSGIKTDNAAGKLQADRAFLQWSLHLILEDLLKHNSFEALKSVIEGEQNRKKYMTDVFSKILQDMERIKQLKIDIKKTKKEKLKEFQTLDAQIFETRDNLLELQFRKPLEAAYVQKCGKATISRVRKMCLKTEKEAGDDMKEAKFHIANESRCHDAMMKIIKSKMKNTKTLYDYWADRYEKDTTRLQAELDEIKLERSRDLSRMTYLRKMIDDYEEIVQDDRSVG
;
A
#
# COMPACT_ATOMS: atom_id res chain seq x y z
N MET A 1 -9.88 -36.15 -17.66
CA MET A 1 -9.34 -34.85 -18.13
C MET A 1 -10.23 -33.67 -17.71
N GLU A 2 -11.44 -33.91 -17.20
CA GLU A 2 -12.34 -32.86 -16.70
C GLU A 2 -12.16 -32.58 -15.19
N ASP A 3 -11.74 -33.56 -14.38
CA ASP A 3 -11.50 -33.37 -12.93
C ASP A 3 -10.29 -32.50 -12.55
N LEU A 4 -9.45 -32.11 -13.52
CA LEU A 4 -8.27 -31.27 -13.27
C LEU A 4 -8.60 -29.77 -13.33
N PHE A 5 -9.75 -29.40 -13.90
CA PHE A 5 -10.21 -28.01 -13.95
C PHE A 5 -10.84 -27.56 -12.62
N ASP A 6 -11.52 -28.46 -11.91
CA ASP A 6 -12.17 -28.15 -10.62
C ASP A 6 -11.15 -27.91 -9.49
N GLN A 7 -9.95 -28.50 -9.57
CA GLN A 7 -8.90 -28.29 -8.56
C GLN A 7 -8.18 -26.93 -8.70
N LEU A 8 -8.24 -26.30 -9.87
CA LEU A 8 -7.69 -24.95 -10.09
C LEU A 8 -8.66 -23.84 -9.70
N GLU A 9 -9.98 -24.11 -9.67
CA GLU A 9 -10.99 -23.15 -9.25
C GLU A 9 -10.95 -22.89 -7.72
N VAL A 10 -10.50 -23.88 -6.94
CA VAL A 10 -10.26 -23.75 -5.49
C VAL A 10 -9.07 -22.85 -5.16
N LEU A 11 -8.11 -22.68 -6.07
CA LEU A 11 -6.99 -21.74 -5.93
C LEU A 11 -7.26 -20.37 -6.57
N GLY A 12 -8.24 -20.29 -7.48
CA GLY A 12 -8.63 -19.08 -8.20
C GLY A 12 -9.68 -18.21 -7.50
N SER A 13 -10.37 -18.74 -6.49
CA SER A 13 -11.21 -17.94 -5.58
C SER A 13 -10.34 -17.16 -4.60
N ALA A 14 -9.58 -16.20 -5.14
CA ALA A 14 -9.05 -15.07 -4.41
C ALA A 14 -10.25 -14.38 -3.74
N GLN A 15 -10.54 -14.81 -2.51
CA GLN A 15 -11.44 -14.14 -1.59
C GLN A 15 -10.98 -12.69 -1.58
N ALA A 16 -11.74 -11.83 -2.26
CA ALA A 16 -11.46 -10.41 -2.36
C ALA A 16 -11.09 -9.96 -0.95
N GLY A 17 -9.81 -9.58 -0.78
CA GLY A 17 -9.34 -9.05 0.49
C GLY A 17 -10.32 -7.95 0.91
N PRO A 18 -10.58 -7.77 2.21
CA PRO A 18 -11.56 -6.81 2.68
C PRO A 18 -11.28 -5.50 1.96
N THR A 19 -12.23 -5.07 1.12
CA THR A 19 -12.17 -3.80 0.42
C THR A 19 -12.01 -2.78 1.52
N VAL A 20 -10.79 -2.27 1.70
CA VAL A 20 -10.55 -1.14 2.58
C VAL A 20 -11.22 0.01 1.86
N GLU A 21 -12.52 0.18 2.13
CA GLU A 21 -13.19 1.44 1.89
C GLU A 21 -12.37 2.46 2.67
N LEU A 22 -11.48 3.15 1.96
CA LEU A 22 -10.92 4.41 2.37
C LEU A 22 -12.12 5.35 2.50
N ARG A 23 -12.82 5.29 3.64
CA ARG A 23 -13.76 6.31 4.07
C ARG A 23 -12.94 7.54 4.42
N SER A 24 -12.41 8.22 3.41
CA SER A 24 -12.14 9.64 3.46
C SER A 24 -13.47 10.38 3.32
N LYS A 25 -14.40 10.15 4.25
CA LYS A 25 -15.44 11.12 4.54
C LYS A 25 -14.89 11.89 5.73
N THR A 26 -14.33 13.06 5.45
CA THR A 26 -14.17 14.14 6.41
C THR A 26 -15.55 14.41 6.98
N SER A 27 -15.82 13.75 8.09
CA SER A 27 -17.06 13.90 8.83
C SER A 27 -16.99 15.23 9.53
N PHE A 28 -17.57 16.24 8.90
CA PHE A 28 -17.89 17.52 9.48
C PHE A 28 -18.90 17.27 10.61
N TYR A 29 -18.41 16.99 11.83
CA TYR A 29 -19.24 16.99 13.03
C TYR A 29 -18.99 18.27 13.79
N ASP A 30 -20.03 19.10 13.85
CA ASP A 30 -20.20 20.16 14.84
C ASP A 30 -19.95 19.60 16.24
N HIS A 31 -18.93 20.14 16.91
CA HIS A 31 -18.73 19.92 18.33
C HIS A 31 -19.79 20.68 19.13
N GLN A 32 -20.81 19.98 19.58
CA GLN A 32 -21.49 20.34 20.82
C GLN A 32 -20.81 19.62 22.00
N PRO A 33 -20.47 20.32 23.10
CA PRO A 33 -19.85 19.70 24.26
C PRO A 33 -20.92 19.01 25.11
N SER A 34 -21.11 17.70 24.91
CA SER A 34 -21.89 16.85 25.81
C SER A 34 -21.00 16.29 26.91
N LYS A 35 -21.41 16.55 28.16
CA LYS A 35 -20.82 16.03 29.39
C LYS A 35 -21.29 14.59 29.60
N HIS A 36 -20.44 13.58 29.36
CA HIS A 36 -20.66 12.25 29.94
C HIS A 36 -19.34 11.51 30.17
N GLY A 37 -19.14 11.12 31.44
CA GLY A 37 -18.75 9.78 31.86
C GLY A 37 -17.35 9.28 31.49
N ALA A 38 -16.44 9.30 32.46
CA ALA A 38 -15.21 8.53 32.45
C ALA A 38 -15.50 7.03 32.29
N TRP A 39 -15.01 6.44 31.19
CA TRP A 39 -14.97 4.99 31.01
C TRP A 39 -13.70 4.62 30.23
N TRP A 40 -12.59 4.57 30.95
CA TRP A 40 -11.39 3.86 30.52
C TRP A 40 -10.92 3.04 31.71
N ASP A 41 -11.41 1.80 31.79
CA ASP A 41 -10.70 0.77 32.54
C ASP A 41 -9.37 0.49 31.84
N LYS A 42 -8.31 0.51 32.65
CA LYS A 42 -6.92 0.33 32.24
C LYS A 42 -6.69 -1.11 31.78
N PRO A 43 -5.98 -1.36 30.67
CA PRO A 43 -5.18 -2.56 30.54
C PRO A 43 -3.80 -2.31 31.15
N ASP A 44 -3.42 -3.14 32.12
CA ASP A 44 -2.07 -3.23 32.65
C ASP A 44 -1.08 -3.60 31.53
N PHE A 45 -0.28 -2.63 31.10
CA PHE A 45 0.91 -2.85 30.27
C PHE A 45 2.17 -2.61 31.10
N ARG A 46 2.42 -3.49 32.08
CA ARG A 46 3.77 -3.68 32.65
C ARG A 46 4.48 -4.80 31.88
N SER A 47 5.01 -4.50 30.69
CA SER A 47 6.15 -5.18 30.04
C SER A 47 6.35 -4.69 28.61
N ALA A 48 6.79 -3.43 28.49
CA ALA A 48 7.47 -2.92 27.29
C ALA A 48 8.36 -1.75 27.70
N SER A 49 9.14 -1.94 28.76
CA SER A 49 10.28 -1.07 29.09
C SER A 49 11.44 -1.51 28.21
N ASN A 50 12.10 -0.54 27.58
CA ASN A 50 13.40 -0.67 26.88
C ASN A 50 13.36 -0.83 25.36
N MET A 51 12.68 0.07 24.64
CA MET A 51 13.20 0.57 23.37
C MET A 51 12.60 1.97 23.20
N PHE A 52 13.38 3.01 23.45
CA PHE A 52 13.37 4.35 22.84
C PHE A 52 14.07 5.32 23.81
N PRO A 53 15.10 6.06 23.37
CA PRO A 53 15.74 7.07 24.22
C PRO A 53 14.71 8.14 24.57
N HIS A 54 14.50 8.35 25.87
CA HIS A 54 13.80 9.50 26.40
C HIS A 54 14.65 10.75 26.14
N ASP A 55 14.32 11.49 25.10
CA ASP A 55 14.61 12.92 25.09
C ASP A 55 13.45 13.63 25.79
N ASP A 56 13.76 14.14 26.97
CA ASP A 56 12.92 15.04 27.75
C ASP A 56 12.56 16.27 26.92
N VAL A 57 11.33 16.31 26.41
CA VAL A 57 10.70 17.55 25.96
C VAL A 57 9.47 17.82 26.78
N GLY A 58 9.72 18.20 28.03
CA GLY A 58 8.80 19.03 28.81
C GLY A 58 8.64 20.40 28.17
N PHE A 59 7.87 20.51 27.09
CA PHE A 59 7.46 21.81 26.55
C PHE A 59 6.08 22.19 27.07
N LEU A 60 6.12 22.83 28.24
CA LEU A 60 5.32 24.02 28.60
C LEU A 60 3.98 24.19 27.86
N SER A 61 2.99 23.40 28.27
CA SER A 61 1.59 23.77 28.14
C SER A 61 1.32 24.97 29.05
N LYS A 62 1.32 26.17 28.45
CA LYS A 62 0.64 27.43 28.83
C LYS A 62 1.49 28.62 28.39
N HIS A 63 1.46 28.94 27.09
CA HIS A 63 1.68 30.31 26.65
C HIS A 63 0.33 30.98 26.50
N GLN A 64 -0.16 31.50 27.63
CA GLN A 64 -1.03 32.67 27.58
C GLN A 64 -0.21 33.78 26.90
N TYR A 65 -0.46 34.03 25.61
CA TYR A 65 0.03 35.22 24.94
C TYR A 65 -0.74 36.45 25.45
N ASN A 66 -0.53 36.78 26.73
CA ASN A 66 -0.66 38.16 27.18
C ASN A 66 0.59 38.86 26.65
N SER A 67 0.47 39.52 25.51
CA SER A 67 1.48 40.41 24.94
C SER A 67 1.65 41.67 25.80
N ARG A 68 2.00 41.51 27.08
CA ARG A 68 2.70 42.52 27.86
C ARG A 68 4.16 42.39 27.52
N ILE A 69 4.59 43.19 26.55
CA ILE A 69 6.01 43.46 26.28
C ILE A 69 6.69 43.76 27.62
N PRO A 70 7.68 42.97 28.07
CA PRO A 70 8.45 43.27 29.27
C PRO A 70 9.24 44.55 29.01
N LYS A 71 8.88 45.64 29.68
CA LYS A 71 9.55 46.95 29.55
C LYS A 71 11.01 46.97 30.06
N LEU A 72 11.56 45.84 30.50
CA LEU A 72 12.83 45.77 31.25
C LEU A 72 14.03 45.31 30.44
N LEU A 73 13.91 45.07 29.13
CA LEU A 73 15.06 44.70 28.28
C LEU A 73 15.45 45.75 27.24
N PHE A 74 14.81 46.92 27.26
CA PHE A 74 15.12 48.02 26.34
C PHE A 74 16.06 49.09 26.94
N GLU A 75 16.47 48.94 28.21
CA GLU A 75 17.17 49.99 28.96
C GLU A 75 18.70 49.82 28.98
N THR A 76 19.24 48.71 28.47
CA THR A 76 20.68 48.38 28.57
C THR A 76 21.48 48.54 27.27
N TYR A 77 20.83 48.69 26.11
CA TYR A 77 21.54 48.76 24.82
C TYR A 77 21.30 50.04 24.00
N PHE A 78 20.45 50.94 24.49
CA PHE A 78 20.32 52.28 23.94
C PHE A 78 20.66 53.27 25.06
N PRO A 79 21.82 53.96 25.04
CA PRO A 79 22.05 55.06 25.95
C PRO A 79 20.89 56.03 25.76
N ARG A 80 20.15 56.29 26.84
CA ARG A 80 19.10 57.30 26.87
C ARG A 80 19.75 58.59 26.38
N ALA A 81 19.42 59.03 25.17
CA ALA A 81 19.94 60.26 24.62
C ALA A 81 19.80 61.35 25.70
N PRO A 82 20.85 62.14 25.97
CA PRO A 82 20.77 63.21 26.96
C PRO A 82 19.50 64.00 26.63
N LYS A 83 18.58 64.08 27.60
CA LYS A 83 17.34 64.85 27.44
C LYS A 83 17.76 66.19 26.87
N PRO A 84 17.28 66.61 25.68
CA PRO A 84 17.70 67.87 25.10
C PRO A 84 17.44 68.96 26.14
N THR A 85 18.53 69.59 26.53
CA THR A 85 18.61 70.70 27.45
C THR A 85 17.68 71.78 26.91
N ARG A 86 16.53 71.96 27.56
CA ARG A 86 15.42 72.85 27.18
C ARG A 86 14.79 72.43 25.83
N ARG A 87 13.46 72.30 25.83
CA ARG A 87 12.74 72.10 24.57
C ARG A 87 13.10 73.27 23.65
N LEU A 88 13.35 73.02 22.37
CA LEU A 88 13.60 74.06 21.37
C LEU A 88 12.50 75.14 21.41
N THR A 89 11.27 74.75 21.74
CA THR A 89 10.12 75.65 21.98
C THR A 89 10.26 76.60 23.18
N GLU A 90 11.15 76.32 24.12
CA GLU A 90 11.46 77.11 25.32
C GLU A 90 12.65 78.05 25.10
N ILE A 91 13.60 77.67 24.24
CA ILE A 91 14.70 78.53 23.79
C ILE A 91 14.16 79.59 22.81
N ILE A 92 13.30 79.19 21.87
CA ILE A 92 12.59 80.12 20.96
C ILE A 92 11.68 81.08 21.73
N ARG A 93 11.20 80.68 22.92
CA ARG A 93 10.36 81.52 23.79
C ARG A 93 11.15 82.63 24.53
N CYS A 94 12.48 82.59 24.54
CA CYS A 94 13.33 83.53 25.31
C CYS A 94 14.17 84.49 24.44
N SER A 95 14.14 84.38 23.10
CA SER A 95 14.69 85.41 22.21
C SER A 95 13.66 86.54 22.06
N GLY A 96 13.90 87.68 22.71
CA GLY A 96 12.98 88.79 22.98
C GLY A 96 12.33 89.57 21.81
N ILE A 97 12.08 88.95 20.66
CA ILE A 97 11.04 89.38 19.72
C ILE A 97 10.27 88.12 19.31
N LYS A 98 9.24 87.77 20.10
CA LYS A 98 8.25 86.79 19.64
C LYS A 98 7.36 87.50 18.63
N THR A 99 7.61 87.30 17.34
CA THR A 99 6.65 87.65 16.28
C THR A 99 5.30 86.94 16.47
N ASP A 100 5.27 85.90 17.31
CA ASP A 100 4.09 85.08 17.62
C ASP A 100 3.13 85.74 18.64
N ASN A 101 3.57 86.79 19.35
CA ASN A 101 2.72 87.56 20.25
C ASN A 101 2.21 88.82 19.56
N ALA A 102 0.96 89.22 19.80
CA ALA A 102 0.33 90.38 19.15
C ALA A 102 1.19 91.66 19.19
N ALA A 103 1.86 91.92 20.32
CA ALA A 103 2.77 93.05 20.48
C ALA A 103 4.06 92.95 19.62
N GLY A 104 4.61 91.74 19.45
CA GLY A 104 5.81 91.53 18.63
C GLY A 104 5.50 91.58 17.13
N LYS A 105 4.35 91.07 16.71
CA LYS A 105 3.83 91.27 15.35
C LYS A 105 3.62 92.76 15.07
N LEU A 106 2.96 93.48 15.98
CA LEU A 106 2.70 94.91 15.80
C LEU A 106 3.98 95.73 15.71
N GLN A 107 5.03 95.39 16.47
CA GLN A 107 6.33 96.05 16.37
C GLN A 107 7.05 95.74 15.05
N ALA A 108 6.95 94.49 14.56
CA ALA A 108 7.50 94.11 13.26
C ALA A 108 6.76 94.81 12.10
N ASP A 109 5.42 94.86 12.16
CA ASP A 109 4.58 95.56 11.18
C ASP A 109 4.89 97.07 11.20
N ARG A 110 5.07 97.67 12.38
CA ARG A 110 5.48 99.07 12.54
C ARG A 110 6.86 99.34 11.92
N ALA A 111 7.85 98.50 12.21
CA ALA A 111 9.20 98.64 11.66
C ALA A 111 9.21 98.48 10.13
N PHE A 112 8.42 97.55 9.61
CA PHE A 112 8.25 97.34 8.17
C PHE A 112 7.61 98.55 7.49
N LEU A 113 6.54 99.10 8.06
CA LEU A 113 5.88 100.32 7.54
C LEU A 113 6.83 101.53 7.57
N GLN A 114 7.60 101.67 8.64
CA GLN A 114 8.58 102.75 8.76
C GLN A 114 9.70 102.61 7.70
N TRP A 115 10.22 101.40 7.51
CA TRP A 115 11.23 101.11 6.48
C TRP A 115 10.70 101.34 5.06
N SER A 116 9.50 100.84 4.76
CA SER A 116 8.88 101.01 3.45
C SER A 116 8.53 102.46 3.15
N LEU A 117 8.01 103.22 4.12
CA LEU A 117 7.81 104.66 3.97
C LEU A 117 9.11 105.42 3.71
N HIS A 118 10.18 105.08 4.43
CA HIS A 118 11.49 105.68 4.21
C HIS A 118 12.01 105.42 2.80
N LEU A 119 11.90 104.17 2.32
CA LEU A 119 12.29 103.76 0.97
C LEU A 119 11.49 104.51 -0.12
N ILE A 120 10.19 104.70 0.08
CA ILE A 120 9.32 105.43 -0.86
C ILE A 120 9.62 106.93 -0.88
N LEU A 121 9.84 107.54 0.29
CA LEU A 121 10.20 108.95 0.39
C LEU A 121 11.55 109.22 -0.29
N GLU A 122 12.51 108.32 -0.12
CA GLU A 122 13.82 108.41 -0.79
C GLU A 122 13.70 108.28 -2.31
N ASP A 123 12.90 107.32 -2.80
CA ASP A 123 12.64 107.12 -4.24
C ASP A 123 11.93 108.32 -4.87
N LEU A 124 10.96 108.92 -4.17
CA LEU A 124 10.27 110.14 -4.61
C LEU A 124 11.20 111.36 -4.65
N LEU A 125 12.03 111.55 -3.62
CA LEU A 125 12.93 112.70 -3.54
C LEU A 125 14.08 112.62 -4.57
N LYS A 126 14.56 111.42 -4.90
CA LYS A 126 15.70 111.23 -5.80
C LYS A 126 15.30 111.00 -7.26
N HIS A 127 14.24 110.24 -7.49
CA HIS A 127 13.87 109.74 -8.81
C HIS A 127 12.46 110.15 -9.27
N ASN A 128 11.66 110.77 -8.39
CA ASN A 128 10.26 111.15 -8.62
C ASN A 128 9.41 109.97 -9.16
N SER A 129 9.71 108.76 -8.68
CA SER A 129 9.11 107.50 -9.11
C SER A 129 8.49 106.75 -7.92
N PHE A 130 7.69 105.73 -8.23
CA PHE A 130 7.06 104.82 -7.26
C PHE A 130 7.50 103.37 -7.47
N GLU A 131 8.65 103.13 -8.08
CA GLU A 131 9.17 101.78 -8.35
C GLU A 131 9.48 101.02 -7.06
N ALA A 132 10.02 101.71 -6.05
CA ALA A 132 10.26 101.11 -4.74
C ALA A 132 8.97 100.56 -4.10
N LEU A 133 7.86 101.29 -4.20
CA LEU A 133 6.55 100.84 -3.70
C LEU A 133 6.07 99.59 -4.46
N LYS A 134 6.19 99.58 -5.79
CA LYS A 134 5.80 98.42 -6.61
C LYS A 134 6.60 97.19 -6.23
N SER A 135 7.92 97.32 -6.07
CA SER A 135 8.80 96.21 -5.67
C SER A 135 8.44 95.67 -4.28
N VAL A 136 8.13 96.55 -3.31
CA VAL A 136 7.72 96.13 -1.95
C VAL A 136 6.38 95.40 -2.00
N ILE A 137 5.41 95.90 -2.77
CA ILE A 137 4.10 95.24 -2.95
C ILE A 137 4.26 93.88 -3.62
N GLU A 138 5.06 93.77 -4.69
CA GLU A 138 5.31 92.50 -5.37
C GLU A 138 6.02 91.50 -4.45
N GLY A 139 6.98 91.95 -3.64
CA GLY A 139 7.62 91.14 -2.60
C GLY A 139 6.63 90.56 -1.60
N GLU A 140 5.72 91.38 -1.06
CA GLU A 140 4.67 90.94 -0.13
C GLU A 140 3.63 90.02 -0.81
N GLN A 141 3.26 90.29 -2.07
CA GLN A 141 2.38 89.40 -2.83
C GLN A 141 3.03 88.03 -3.06
N ASN A 142 4.32 87.98 -3.41
CA ASN A 142 5.06 86.74 -3.60
C ASN A 142 5.23 85.98 -2.28
N ARG A 143 5.53 86.69 -1.19
CA ARG A 143 5.56 86.12 0.17
C ARG A 143 4.21 85.51 0.56
N LYS A 144 3.10 86.20 0.28
CA LYS A 144 1.74 85.69 0.53
C LYS A 144 1.47 84.42 -0.29
N LYS A 145 1.78 84.42 -1.60
CA LYS A 145 1.61 83.24 -2.47
C LYS A 145 2.41 82.04 -1.96
N TYR A 146 3.68 82.24 -1.61
CA TYR A 146 4.51 81.19 -1.03
C TYR A 146 3.89 80.61 0.25
N MET A 147 3.43 81.47 1.16
CA MET A 147 2.78 81.02 2.40
C MET A 147 1.48 80.25 2.13
N THR A 148 0.67 80.66 1.15
CA THR A 148 -0.54 79.92 0.78
C THR A 148 -0.21 78.54 0.17
N ASP A 149 0.85 78.44 -0.62
CA ASP A 149 1.28 77.17 -1.21
C ASP A 149 1.81 76.20 -0.15
N VAL A 150 2.62 76.72 0.79
CA VAL A 150 3.09 75.94 1.95
C VAL A 150 1.91 75.46 2.78
N PHE A 151 0.92 76.31 3.04
CA PHE A 151 -0.27 75.92 3.79
C PHE A 151 -1.08 74.82 3.09
N SER A 152 -1.24 74.92 1.76
CA SER A 152 -1.90 73.90 0.95
C SER A 152 -1.19 72.54 1.02
N LYS A 153 0.15 72.54 0.91
CA LYS A 153 0.96 71.32 1.06
C LYS A 153 0.82 70.70 2.46
N ILE A 154 0.86 71.51 3.52
CA ILE A 154 0.68 71.02 4.90
C ILE A 154 -0.69 70.36 5.06
N LEU A 155 -1.76 70.95 4.51
CA LEU A 155 -3.09 70.33 4.58
C LEU A 155 -3.14 68.98 3.84
N GLN A 156 -2.50 68.87 2.67
CA GLN A 156 -2.38 67.61 1.93
C GLN A 156 -1.59 66.56 2.72
N ASP A 157 -0.47 66.95 3.33
CA ASP A 157 0.36 66.06 4.15
C ASP A 157 -0.39 65.58 5.39
N MET A 158 -1.17 66.46 6.05
CA MET A 158 -2.00 66.07 7.18
C MET A 158 -3.05 65.04 6.78
N GLU A 159 -3.67 65.18 5.61
CA GLU A 159 -4.63 64.20 5.11
C GLU A 159 -3.96 62.87 4.76
N ARG A 160 -2.80 62.92 4.10
CA ARG A 160 -1.98 61.73 3.82
C ARG A 160 -1.58 60.99 5.10
N ILE A 161 -1.17 61.73 6.14
CA ILE A 161 -0.83 61.15 7.45
C ILE A 161 -2.04 60.47 8.09
N LYS A 162 -3.25 61.02 7.96
CA LYS A 162 -4.47 60.36 8.46
C LYS A 162 -4.75 59.06 7.71
N GLN A 163 -4.67 59.08 6.38
CA GLN A 163 -4.87 57.88 5.56
C GLN A 163 -3.87 56.77 5.90
N LEU A 164 -2.57 57.11 5.95
CA LEU A 164 -1.53 56.15 6.33
C LEU A 164 -1.74 55.56 7.73
N LYS A 165 -2.25 56.35 8.69
CA LYS A 165 -2.59 55.85 10.02
C LYS A 165 -3.75 54.84 9.99
N ILE A 166 -4.74 55.04 9.12
CA ILE A 166 -5.84 54.10 8.92
C ILE A 166 -5.32 52.82 8.28
N ASP A 167 -4.51 52.94 7.24
CA ASP A 167 -3.94 51.80 6.52
C ASP A 167 -3.06 50.94 7.44
N ILE A 168 -2.17 51.57 8.23
CA ILE A 168 -1.36 50.85 9.22
C ILE A 168 -2.24 50.08 10.22
N LYS A 169 -3.35 50.68 10.68
CA LYS A 169 -4.28 49.99 11.60
C LYS A 169 -5.00 48.83 10.90
N LYS A 170 -5.40 49.01 9.64
CA LYS A 170 -6.08 48.00 8.82
C LYS A 170 -5.14 46.81 8.57
N THR A 171 -3.94 47.05 8.05
CA THR A 171 -2.94 46.02 7.79
C THR A 171 -2.55 45.26 9.05
N LYS A 172 -2.43 45.93 10.21
CA LYS A 172 -2.19 45.24 11.49
C LYS A 172 -3.32 44.28 11.85
N LYS A 173 -4.59 44.66 11.64
CA LYS A 173 -5.74 43.79 11.90
C LYS A 173 -5.79 42.61 10.94
N GLU A 174 -5.50 42.83 9.67
CA GLU A 174 -5.46 41.78 8.64
C GLU A 174 -4.36 40.76 8.96
N LYS A 175 -3.14 41.24 9.26
CA LYS A 175 -2.03 40.36 9.64
C LYS A 175 -2.30 39.57 10.91
N LEU A 176 -2.97 40.15 11.89
CA LEU A 176 -3.35 39.42 13.11
C LEU A 176 -4.37 38.31 12.82
N LYS A 177 -5.33 38.53 11.91
CA LYS A 177 -6.24 37.48 11.45
C LYS A 177 -5.51 36.38 10.69
N GLU A 178 -4.58 36.74 9.80
CA GLU A 178 -3.74 35.77 9.09
C GLU A 178 -2.95 34.90 10.08
N PHE A 179 -2.33 35.50 11.11
CA PHE A 179 -1.64 34.74 12.16
C PHE A 179 -2.57 33.76 12.88
N GLN A 180 -3.79 34.19 13.25
CA GLN A 180 -4.78 33.31 13.87
C GLN A 180 -5.18 32.14 12.97
N THR A 181 -5.33 32.38 11.66
CA THR A 181 -5.65 31.31 10.70
C THR A 181 -4.50 30.32 10.53
N LEU A 182 -3.26 30.82 10.49
CA LEU A 182 -2.08 29.96 10.40
C LEU A 182 -1.89 29.15 11.69
N ASP A 183 -2.11 29.73 12.86
CA ASP A 183 -2.07 29.00 14.14
C ASP A 183 -3.13 27.88 14.19
N ALA A 184 -4.34 28.13 13.68
CA ALA A 184 -5.37 27.10 13.57
C ALA A 184 -4.94 25.96 12.63
N GLN A 185 -4.35 26.28 11.47
CA GLN A 185 -3.81 25.28 10.54
C GLN A 185 -2.65 24.48 11.15
N ILE A 186 -1.77 25.13 11.91
CA ILE A 186 -0.69 24.46 12.63
C ILE A 186 -1.25 23.48 13.68
N PHE A 187 -2.33 23.85 14.36
CA PHE A 187 -2.99 22.97 15.31
C PHE A 187 -3.60 21.74 14.62
N GLU A 188 -4.39 21.95 13.56
CA GLU A 188 -5.02 20.87 12.80
C GLU A 188 -3.98 19.91 12.20
N THR A 189 -2.93 20.44 11.57
CA THR A 189 -1.86 19.62 10.98
C THR A 189 -1.09 18.82 12.04
N ARG A 190 -0.90 19.36 13.25
CA ARG A 190 -0.30 18.62 14.36
C ARG A 190 -1.21 17.49 14.83
N ASP A 191 -2.51 17.73 14.95
CA ASP A 191 -3.48 16.71 15.37
C ASP A 191 -3.53 15.55 14.35
N ASN A 192 -3.61 15.88 13.06
CA ASN A 192 -3.54 14.90 11.97
C ASN A 192 -2.22 14.09 11.99
N LEU A 193 -1.10 14.74 12.30
CA LEU A 193 0.19 14.06 12.39
C LEU A 193 0.22 13.09 13.57
N LEU A 194 -0.29 13.49 14.73
CA LEU A 194 -0.39 12.62 15.90
C LEU A 194 -1.33 11.44 15.62
N GLU A 195 -2.50 11.68 15.02
CA GLU A 195 -3.43 10.61 14.62
C GLU A 195 -2.71 9.59 13.72
N LEU A 196 -2.00 10.05 12.69
CA LEU A 196 -1.25 9.17 11.78
C LEU A 196 -0.11 8.43 12.49
N GLN A 197 0.57 9.05 13.45
CA GLN A 197 1.63 8.41 14.23
C GLN A 197 1.11 7.23 15.05
N PHE A 198 -0.09 7.33 15.63
CA PHE A 198 -0.69 6.24 16.40
C PHE A 198 -1.45 5.24 15.52
N ARG A 199 -2.11 5.69 14.45
CA ARG A 199 -2.92 4.84 13.57
C ARG A 199 -2.08 3.90 12.70
N LYS A 200 -1.00 4.41 12.09
CA LYS A 200 -0.12 3.60 11.21
C LYS A 200 0.43 2.33 11.86
N PRO A 201 1.03 2.35 13.08
CA PRO A 201 1.56 1.12 13.68
C PRO A 201 0.45 0.12 14.05
N LEU A 202 -0.74 0.59 14.45
CA LEU A 202 -1.88 -0.27 14.70
C LEU A 202 -2.38 -0.96 13.43
N GLU A 203 -2.53 -0.21 12.34
CA GLU A 203 -2.88 -0.76 11.02
C GLU A 203 -1.82 -1.77 10.55
N ALA A 204 -0.53 -1.46 10.69
CA ALA A 204 0.56 -2.36 10.33
C ALA A 204 0.53 -3.66 11.14
N ALA A 205 0.33 -3.57 12.47
CA ALA A 205 0.21 -4.73 13.34
C ALA A 205 -1.02 -5.59 13.00
N TYR A 206 -2.14 -4.95 12.67
CA TYR A 206 -3.36 -5.63 12.23
C TYR A 206 -3.13 -6.40 10.93
N VAL A 207 -2.58 -5.76 9.89
CA VAL A 207 -2.28 -6.41 8.61
C VAL A 207 -1.30 -7.57 8.80
N GLN A 208 -0.27 -7.40 9.63
CA GLN A 208 0.68 -8.47 9.93
C GLN A 208 -0.01 -9.66 10.64
N LYS A 209 -0.90 -9.39 11.59
CA LYS A 209 -1.66 -10.43 12.31
C LYS A 209 -2.59 -11.19 11.37
N CYS A 210 -3.31 -10.48 10.51
CA CYS A 210 -4.15 -11.08 9.47
C CYS A 210 -3.33 -11.95 8.52
N GLY A 211 -2.21 -11.44 8.02
CA GLY A 211 -1.31 -12.20 7.13
C GLY A 211 -0.80 -13.50 7.80
N LYS A 212 -0.34 -13.42 9.06
CA LYS A 212 0.09 -14.59 9.84
C LYS A 212 -1.03 -15.61 10.02
N ALA A 213 -2.25 -15.15 10.31
CA ALA A 213 -3.41 -16.03 10.46
C ALA A 213 -3.76 -16.74 9.15
N THR A 214 -3.75 -16.03 8.02
CA THR A 214 -3.99 -16.60 6.68
C THR A 214 -2.94 -17.64 6.33
N ILE A 215 -1.65 -17.34 6.50
CA ILE A 215 -0.56 -18.29 6.25
C ILE A 215 -0.71 -19.54 7.13
N SER A 216 -1.01 -19.36 8.42
CA SER A 216 -1.22 -20.47 9.35
C SER A 216 -2.40 -21.36 8.93
N ARG A 217 -3.52 -20.75 8.50
CA ARG A 217 -4.68 -21.47 7.99
C ARG A 217 -4.35 -22.26 6.73
N VAL A 218 -3.75 -21.62 5.73
CA VAL A 218 -3.36 -22.26 4.46
C VAL A 218 -2.40 -23.40 4.73
N ARG A 219 -1.37 -23.18 5.57
CA ARG A 219 -0.41 -24.22 5.95
C ARG A 219 -1.08 -25.45 6.57
N LYS A 220 -2.07 -25.26 7.46
CA LYS A 220 -2.82 -26.38 8.05
C LYS A 220 -3.62 -27.15 7.00
N MET A 221 -4.25 -26.45 6.05
CA MET A 221 -4.97 -27.09 4.95
C MET A 221 -4.03 -27.89 4.05
N CYS A 222 -2.91 -27.31 3.63
CA CYS A 222 -1.90 -28.00 2.82
C CYS A 222 -1.35 -29.25 3.52
N LEU A 223 -1.05 -29.17 4.82
CA LEU A 223 -0.59 -30.32 5.60
C LEU A 223 -1.65 -31.43 5.68
N LYS A 224 -2.92 -31.06 5.80
CA LYS A 224 -4.02 -32.03 5.81
C LYS A 224 -4.14 -32.73 4.46
N THR A 225 -4.13 -31.99 3.36
CA THR A 225 -4.21 -32.56 2.00
C THR A 225 -3.00 -33.41 1.66
N GLU A 226 -1.80 -32.99 2.08
CA GLU A 226 -0.56 -33.76 1.89
C GLU A 226 -0.61 -35.08 2.68
N LYS A 227 -1.17 -35.07 3.89
CA LYS A 227 -1.37 -36.28 4.67
C LYS A 227 -2.37 -37.22 4.02
N GLU A 228 -3.52 -36.70 3.57
CA GLU A 228 -4.55 -37.49 2.87
C GLU A 228 -3.97 -38.15 1.61
N ALA A 229 -3.31 -37.39 0.74
CA ALA A 229 -2.64 -37.94 -0.45
C ALA A 229 -1.53 -38.94 -0.10
N GLY A 230 -0.83 -38.72 1.01
CA GLY A 230 0.20 -39.65 1.52
C GLY A 230 -0.38 -40.97 2.03
N ASP A 231 -1.58 -40.95 2.61
CA ASP A 231 -2.28 -42.14 3.07
C ASP A 231 -2.89 -42.91 1.87
N ASP A 232 -3.48 -42.22 0.89
CA ASP A 232 -3.95 -42.81 -0.38
C ASP A 232 -2.81 -43.51 -1.13
N MET A 233 -1.63 -42.89 -1.18
CA MET A 233 -0.44 -43.48 -1.80
C MET A 233 -0.01 -44.77 -1.08
N LYS A 234 -0.11 -44.85 0.25
CA LYS A 234 0.21 -46.08 1.00
C LYS A 234 -0.81 -47.16 0.72
N GLU A 235 -2.10 -46.81 0.68
CA GLU A 235 -3.18 -47.75 0.36
C GLU A 235 -3.03 -48.31 -1.06
N ALA A 236 -2.78 -47.45 -2.05
CA ALA A 236 -2.50 -47.89 -3.42
C ALA A 236 -1.30 -48.83 -3.51
N LYS A 237 -0.19 -48.52 -2.80
CA LYS A 237 0.98 -49.40 -2.72
C LYS A 237 0.66 -50.76 -2.10
N PHE A 238 -0.17 -50.77 -1.06
CA PHE A 238 -0.63 -52.01 -0.42
C PHE A 238 -1.46 -52.86 -1.40
N HIS A 239 -2.40 -52.25 -2.14
CA HIS A 239 -3.18 -52.95 -3.15
C HIS A 239 -2.32 -53.54 -4.27
N ILE A 240 -1.37 -52.76 -4.81
CA ILE A 240 -0.43 -53.23 -5.84
C ILE A 240 0.38 -54.43 -5.33
N ALA A 241 0.92 -54.36 -4.11
CA ALA A 241 1.69 -55.45 -3.53
C ALA A 241 0.83 -56.72 -3.32
N ASN A 242 -0.41 -56.55 -2.87
CA ASN A 242 -1.33 -57.67 -2.70
C ASN A 242 -1.74 -58.29 -4.04
N GLU A 243 -2.03 -57.48 -5.05
CA GLU A 243 -2.34 -57.94 -6.40
C GLU A 243 -1.18 -58.71 -7.02
N SER A 244 0.06 -58.19 -6.91
CA SER A 244 1.27 -58.89 -7.34
C SER A 244 1.40 -60.27 -6.65
N ARG A 245 1.16 -60.33 -5.34
CA ARG A 245 1.22 -61.59 -4.58
C ARG A 245 0.14 -62.59 -5.05
N CYS A 246 -1.08 -62.13 -5.25
CA CYS A 246 -2.19 -62.96 -5.76
C CYS A 246 -1.90 -63.45 -7.19
N HIS A 247 -1.38 -62.57 -8.05
CA HIS A 247 -0.95 -62.90 -9.40
C HIS A 247 0.11 -64.01 -9.40
N ASP A 248 1.16 -63.86 -8.59
CA ASP A 248 2.22 -64.86 -8.48
C ASP A 248 1.69 -66.23 -8.00
N ALA A 249 0.80 -66.23 -7.01
CA ALA A 249 0.15 -67.44 -6.52
C ALA A 249 -0.71 -68.11 -7.62
N MET A 250 -1.51 -67.34 -8.34
CA MET A 250 -2.32 -67.83 -9.45
C MET A 250 -1.46 -68.39 -10.58
N MET A 251 -0.42 -67.66 -10.98
CA MET A 251 0.53 -68.10 -12.01
C MET A 251 1.25 -69.39 -11.62
N LYS A 252 1.60 -69.56 -10.34
CA LYS A 252 2.19 -70.80 -9.83
C LYS A 252 1.23 -71.98 -9.97
N ILE A 253 -0.05 -71.80 -9.63
CA ILE A 253 -1.08 -72.84 -9.77
C ILE A 253 -1.29 -73.19 -11.25
N ILE A 254 -1.44 -72.19 -12.12
CA ILE A 254 -1.65 -72.40 -13.56
C ILE A 254 -0.46 -73.15 -14.16
N LYS A 255 0.78 -72.71 -13.88
CA LYS A 255 1.99 -73.39 -14.36
C LYS A 255 2.08 -74.83 -13.87
N SER A 256 1.71 -75.10 -12.61
CA SER A 256 1.68 -76.46 -12.06
C SER A 256 0.64 -77.35 -12.77
N LYS A 257 -0.59 -76.86 -12.98
CA LYS A 257 -1.63 -77.58 -13.72
C LYS A 257 -1.25 -77.81 -15.18
N MET A 258 -0.65 -76.82 -15.84
CA MET A 258 -0.14 -76.95 -17.20
C MET A 258 0.96 -78.01 -17.29
N LYS A 259 1.87 -78.06 -16.31
CA LYS A 259 2.89 -79.11 -16.24
C LYS A 259 2.28 -80.50 -16.06
N ASN A 260 1.31 -80.65 -15.14
CA ASN A 260 0.66 -81.94 -14.88
C ASN A 260 -0.16 -82.44 -16.08
N THR A 261 -0.88 -81.54 -16.74
CA THR A 261 -1.63 -81.87 -17.96
C THR A 261 -0.71 -82.27 -19.10
N LYS A 262 0.42 -81.56 -19.28
CA LYS A 262 1.46 -81.96 -20.23
C LYS A 262 2.02 -83.35 -19.94
N THR A 263 2.38 -83.64 -18.68
CA THR A 263 2.89 -84.98 -18.33
C THR A 263 1.86 -86.09 -18.54
N LEU A 264 0.57 -85.80 -18.30
CA LEU A 264 -0.51 -86.75 -18.53
C LEU A 264 -0.74 -86.98 -20.02
N TYR A 265 -0.68 -85.90 -20.81
CA TYR A 265 -0.75 -85.95 -22.27
C TYR A 265 0.40 -86.78 -22.83
N ASP A 266 1.64 -86.50 -22.42
CA ASP A 266 2.84 -87.24 -22.86
C ASP A 266 2.72 -88.73 -22.51
N TYR A 267 2.22 -89.06 -21.31
CA TYR A 267 1.95 -90.45 -20.88
C TYR A 267 0.91 -91.15 -21.76
N TRP A 268 -0.23 -90.51 -22.02
CA TRP A 268 -1.27 -91.11 -22.84
C TRP A 268 -0.81 -91.24 -24.30
N ALA A 269 -0.12 -90.25 -24.85
CA ALA A 269 0.42 -90.30 -26.20
C ALA A 269 1.37 -91.50 -26.38
N ASP A 270 2.34 -91.68 -25.48
CA ASP A 270 3.27 -92.82 -25.50
C ASP A 270 2.54 -94.16 -25.33
N ARG A 271 1.52 -94.22 -24.45
CA ARG A 271 0.70 -95.42 -24.29
C ARG A 271 -0.09 -95.75 -25.56
N TYR A 272 -0.74 -94.77 -26.18
CA TYR A 272 -1.48 -94.95 -27.42
C TYR A 272 -0.56 -95.42 -28.55
N GLU A 273 0.64 -94.86 -28.67
CA GLU A 273 1.64 -95.31 -29.65
C GLU A 273 2.06 -96.76 -29.42
N LYS A 274 2.33 -97.15 -28.17
CA LYS A 274 2.65 -98.54 -27.81
C LYS A 274 1.49 -99.51 -28.04
N ASP A 275 0.28 -99.13 -27.66
CA ASP A 275 -0.91 -99.98 -27.84
C ASP A 275 -1.26 -100.14 -29.33
N THR A 276 -1.14 -99.07 -30.13
CA THR A 276 -1.38 -99.13 -31.58
C THR A 276 -0.32 -99.97 -32.29
N THR A 277 0.96 -99.81 -31.97
CA THR A 277 2.05 -100.64 -32.53
C THR A 277 1.91 -102.11 -32.13
N ARG A 278 1.55 -102.41 -30.87
CA ARG A 278 1.27 -103.78 -30.41
C ARG A 278 0.07 -104.39 -31.15
N LEU A 279 -1.08 -103.69 -31.17
CA LEU A 279 -2.27 -104.19 -31.85
C LEU A 279 -2.04 -104.37 -33.35
N GLN A 280 -1.24 -103.50 -33.97
CA GLN A 280 -0.83 -103.64 -35.36
C GLN A 280 0.02 -104.90 -35.56
N ALA A 281 0.98 -105.17 -34.66
CA ALA A 281 1.80 -106.37 -34.69
C ALA A 281 0.97 -107.66 -34.50
N GLU A 282 0.05 -107.68 -33.52
CA GLU A 282 -0.87 -108.81 -33.29
C GLU A 282 -1.78 -109.04 -34.52
N LEU A 283 -2.30 -107.97 -35.12
CA LEU A 283 -3.13 -108.05 -36.32
C LEU A 283 -2.35 -108.58 -37.53
N ASP A 284 -1.09 -108.18 -37.69
CA ASP A 284 -0.22 -108.67 -38.75
C ASP A 284 0.19 -110.14 -38.51
N GLU A 285 0.39 -110.56 -37.26
CA GLU A 285 0.60 -111.96 -36.87
C GLU A 285 -0.63 -112.81 -37.21
N ILE A 286 -1.84 -112.41 -36.81
CA ILE A 286 -3.08 -113.12 -37.13
C ILE A 286 -3.32 -113.20 -38.65
N LYS A 287 -3.03 -112.12 -39.40
CA LYS A 287 -3.10 -112.14 -40.86
C LYS A 287 -2.11 -113.14 -41.46
N LEU A 288 -0.91 -113.21 -40.90
CA LEU A 288 0.14 -114.11 -41.36
C LEU A 288 -0.21 -115.56 -41.04
N GLU A 289 -0.71 -115.86 -39.83
CA GLU A 289 -1.25 -117.18 -39.48
C GLU A 289 -2.41 -117.59 -40.38
N ARG A 290 -3.39 -116.70 -40.59
CA ARG A 290 -4.50 -116.95 -41.51
C ARG A 290 -4.01 -117.23 -42.94
N SER A 291 -2.98 -116.52 -43.40
CA SER A 291 -2.35 -116.77 -44.71
C SER A 291 -1.66 -118.14 -44.77
N ARG A 292 -0.95 -118.54 -43.70
CA ARG A 292 -0.37 -119.89 -43.56
C ARG A 292 -1.44 -120.97 -43.57
N ASP A 293 -2.52 -120.80 -42.81
CA ASP A 293 -3.63 -121.76 -42.75
C ASP A 293 -4.35 -121.87 -44.08
N LEU A 294 -4.61 -120.76 -44.77
CA LEU A 294 -5.15 -120.77 -46.13
C LEU A 294 -4.22 -121.51 -47.11
N SER A 295 -2.90 -121.32 -46.98
CA SER A 295 -1.90 -122.02 -47.78
C SER A 295 -1.91 -123.53 -47.49
N ARG A 296 -2.04 -123.93 -46.22
CA ARG A 296 -2.16 -125.34 -45.82
C ARG A 296 -3.47 -125.96 -46.32
N MET A 297 -4.59 -125.25 -46.21
CA MET A 297 -5.89 -125.72 -46.69
C MET A 297 -5.92 -125.85 -48.22
N THR A 298 -5.32 -124.93 -48.95
CA THR A 298 -5.19 -125.03 -50.41
C THR A 298 -4.28 -126.19 -50.83
N TYR A 299 -3.20 -126.45 -50.09
CA TYR A 299 -2.37 -127.65 -50.28
C TYR A 299 -3.14 -128.94 -50.00
N LEU A 300 -3.85 -129.04 -48.87
CA LEU A 300 -4.68 -130.21 -48.54
C LEU A 300 -5.80 -130.41 -49.55
N ARG A 301 -6.43 -129.34 -50.03
CA ARG A 301 -7.43 -129.41 -51.10
C ARG A 301 -6.85 -130.03 -52.36
N LYS A 302 -5.70 -129.55 -52.84
CA LYS A 302 -5.00 -130.15 -53.98
C LYS A 302 -4.71 -131.63 -53.75
N MET A 303 -4.26 -132.00 -52.54
CA MET A 303 -4.01 -133.41 -52.25
C MET A 303 -5.28 -134.26 -52.27
N ILE A 304 -6.40 -133.75 -51.76
CA ILE A 304 -7.68 -134.44 -51.87
C ILE A 304 -8.08 -134.57 -53.34
N ASP A 305 -7.96 -133.50 -54.13
CA ASP A 305 -8.26 -133.52 -55.56
C ASP A 305 -7.40 -134.59 -56.28
N ASP A 306 -6.08 -134.65 -55.99
CA ASP A 306 -5.16 -135.66 -56.54
C ASP A 306 -5.51 -137.10 -56.10
N TYR A 307 -5.90 -137.32 -54.83
CA TYR A 307 -6.35 -138.63 -54.35
C TYR A 307 -7.74 -139.02 -54.87
N GLU A 308 -8.64 -138.05 -55.05
CA GLU A 308 -9.94 -138.28 -55.67
C GLU A 308 -9.79 -138.65 -57.14
N GLU A 309 -8.84 -138.06 -57.87
CA GLU A 309 -8.45 -138.48 -59.23
C GLU A 309 -7.99 -139.94 -59.23
N ILE A 310 -7.11 -140.34 -58.32
CA ILE A 310 -6.68 -141.75 -58.17
C ILE A 310 -7.85 -142.68 -57.81
N VAL A 311 -8.77 -142.28 -56.93
CA VAL A 311 -9.94 -143.09 -56.55
C VAL A 311 -10.97 -143.18 -57.69
N GLN A 312 -11.10 -142.14 -58.51
CA GLN A 312 -11.94 -142.18 -59.71
C GLN A 312 -11.31 -143.08 -60.77
N ASP A 313 -9.99 -143.06 -60.93
CA ASP A 313 -9.24 -143.96 -61.79
C ASP A 313 -9.41 -145.43 -61.33
N ASP A 314 -9.26 -145.73 -60.04
CA ASP A 314 -9.48 -147.07 -59.45
C ASP A 314 -10.95 -147.54 -59.49
N ARG A 315 -11.93 -146.64 -59.65
CA ARG A 315 -13.34 -147.01 -59.88
C ARG A 315 -13.68 -147.22 -61.35
N SER A 316 -12.85 -146.71 -62.27
CA SER A 316 -13.03 -146.81 -63.71
C SER A 316 -12.35 -148.05 -64.33
N VAL A 317 -11.51 -148.74 -63.55
CA VAL A 317 -10.93 -150.05 -63.82
C VAL A 317 -11.51 -150.99 -62.75
N GLY A 318 -12.34 -152.00 -63.06
CA GLY A 318 -12.07 -153.03 -64.04
C GLY A 318 -11.56 -154.26 -63.32
#